data_AF-A0A3R6TGQ4-F1
#
_entry.id   AF-A0A3R6TGQ4-F1
#
_cell.length_a   1.000
_cell.length_b   1.000
_cell.length_c   1.000
_cell.angle_alpha   90.00
_cell.angle_beta   90.00
_cell.angle_gamma   90.00
#
_symmetry.space_group_name_H-M   'P 1'
#
loop_
_entity.id
_entity.type
_entity.pdbx_description
1 polymer ?
#
loop_
_entity_poly.entity_id
_entity_poly.type
_entity_poly.pdbx_seq_one_letter_code
_entity_poly.pdbx_strand_id
1 'polypeptide(L)'
;MKRIRLTVAYDGTNYCGWQLQPNGITIEEVLNRALSELLKEEIQVVGASRTDSGVHAMGNIAVFDTESRIPPEKICFALNQRLPEDVRVQKSEEVPLTFHPRKANCVKTYEYKILNRKIDMPLNRLYCHFCYFDLDVEKMRRAAAFLVGEHDFKSFCTVRTQAEETVRTIYSLTVDRGADDVIVIRISGSGFLYNMVRIITGTLVKIGMGVWPPEYMEEILEARDRAAAGPTIPAKGLTLVSMEYEKEPADCVRGENRHWSYCLDQRHLSEGYSVLTIERCEDGELDGVLRRMIHQAVRNGAKRVYVTDTGLTGPASAGPEAAGTGERTCGAAGRLHPGDKFGYYRLAGPDAEGEAPGSGFLTAVYEG
;
A
#
# COMPACT_ATOMS: atom_id res chain seq x y z
N MET A 1 18.03 -24.45 -6.78
CA MET A 1 16.95 -23.63 -6.24
C MET A 1 16.40 -22.66 -7.26
N LYS A 2 15.07 -22.58 -7.38
CA LYS A 2 14.35 -21.57 -8.17
C LYS A 2 13.31 -20.89 -7.29
N ARG A 3 13.05 -19.60 -7.51
CA ARG A 3 11.89 -18.91 -6.93
C ARG A 3 10.77 -18.83 -7.94
N ILE A 4 9.62 -19.37 -7.59
CA ILE A 4 8.45 -19.43 -8.45
C ILE A 4 7.43 -18.41 -7.95
N ARG A 5 6.97 -17.54 -8.85
CA ARG A 5 5.84 -16.66 -8.65
C ARG A 5 4.57 -17.31 -9.18
N LEU A 6 3.52 -17.31 -8.37
CA LEU A 6 2.18 -17.72 -8.72
C LEU A 6 1.26 -16.51 -8.80
N THR A 7 0.38 -16.50 -9.80
CA THR A 7 -0.82 -15.66 -9.82
C THR A 7 -2.02 -16.52 -9.46
N VAL A 8 -2.68 -16.22 -8.34
CA VAL A 8 -3.71 -17.06 -7.72
C VAL A 8 -5.04 -16.31 -7.69
N ALA A 9 -6.05 -16.90 -8.30
CA ALA A 9 -7.45 -16.48 -8.18
C ALA A 9 -8.16 -17.37 -7.15
N TYR A 10 -9.08 -16.80 -6.38
CA TYR A 10 -9.90 -17.56 -5.44
C TYR A 10 -11.22 -16.87 -5.10
N ASP A 11 -12.22 -17.70 -4.84
CA ASP A 11 -13.43 -17.30 -4.14
C ASP A 11 -13.19 -17.40 -2.63
N GLY A 12 -13.11 -16.25 -1.94
CA GLY A 12 -12.82 -16.20 -0.51
C GLY A 12 -13.95 -16.67 0.42
N THR A 13 -15.13 -17.03 -0.10
CA THR A 13 -16.34 -17.30 0.71
C THR A 13 -16.11 -18.34 1.80
N ASN A 14 -15.39 -19.42 1.48
CA ASN A 14 -15.18 -20.58 2.37
C ASN A 14 -13.90 -20.49 3.21
N TYR A 15 -13.19 -19.35 3.19
CA TYR A 15 -11.85 -19.23 3.74
C TYR A 15 -11.74 -18.14 4.81
N CYS A 16 -10.93 -18.41 5.82
CA CYS A 16 -10.55 -17.47 6.88
C CYS A 16 -9.44 -16.49 6.43
N GLY A 17 -9.54 -16.05 5.17
CA GLY A 17 -8.63 -15.11 4.54
C GLY A 17 -7.41 -15.79 3.92
N TRP A 18 -6.42 -14.98 3.60
CA TRP A 18 -5.18 -15.47 2.99
C TRP A 18 -4.27 -16.18 3.99
N GLN A 19 -3.92 -15.49 5.07
CA GLN A 19 -2.83 -15.89 5.97
C GLN A 19 -3.26 -17.03 6.89
N LEU A 20 -2.38 -18.03 7.07
CA LEU A 20 -2.52 -19.10 8.08
C LEU A 20 -2.97 -18.56 9.43
N GLN A 21 -4.05 -19.16 9.96
CA GLN A 21 -4.63 -18.83 11.25
C GLN A 21 -5.24 -20.10 11.87
N PRO A 22 -5.32 -20.19 13.21
CA PRO A 22 -5.85 -21.38 13.89
C PRO A 22 -7.38 -21.54 13.80
N ASN A 23 -8.08 -20.55 13.24
CA ASN A 23 -9.54 -20.42 13.30
C ASN A 23 -10.28 -20.99 12.07
N GLY A 24 -9.58 -21.49 11.06
CA GLY A 24 -10.19 -22.12 9.90
C GLY A 24 -9.24 -22.22 8.70
N ILE A 25 -9.74 -22.77 7.60
CA ILE A 25 -8.95 -23.03 6.39
C ILE A 25 -8.62 -21.71 5.69
N THR A 26 -7.37 -21.55 5.27
CA THR A 26 -6.88 -20.33 4.60
C THR A 26 -6.36 -20.64 3.20
N ILE A 27 -6.23 -19.60 2.36
CA ILE A 27 -5.68 -19.78 1.00
C ILE A 27 -4.21 -20.25 1.06
N GLU A 28 -3.42 -19.70 2.00
CA GLU A 28 -2.04 -20.12 2.22
C GLU A 28 -1.94 -21.59 2.60
N GLU A 29 -2.81 -22.09 3.49
CA GLU A 29 -2.86 -23.52 3.87
C GLU A 29 -3.11 -24.43 2.66
N VAL A 30 -4.12 -24.08 1.86
CA VAL A 30 -4.50 -24.85 0.67
C VAL A 30 -3.35 -24.90 -0.34
N LEU A 31 -2.70 -23.77 -0.58
CA LEU A 31 -1.55 -23.68 -1.49
C LEU A 31 -0.36 -24.49 -0.97
N ASN A 32 0.01 -24.31 0.30
CA ASN A 32 1.15 -25.02 0.90
C ASN A 32 0.96 -26.54 0.81
N ARG A 33 -0.21 -27.05 1.20
CA ARG A 33 -0.52 -28.48 1.12
C ARG A 33 -0.42 -29.00 -0.32
N ALA A 34 -1.09 -28.33 -1.27
CA ALA A 34 -1.12 -28.79 -2.66
C ALA A 34 0.26 -28.72 -3.34
N LEU A 35 1.05 -27.68 -3.04
CA LEU A 35 2.43 -27.54 -3.52
C LEU A 35 3.33 -28.62 -2.93
N SER A 36 3.26 -28.87 -1.62
CA SER A 36 4.06 -29.91 -0.97
C SER A 36 3.74 -31.31 -1.50
N GLU A 37 2.46 -31.60 -1.72
CA GLU A 37 2.04 -32.88 -2.30
C GLU A 37 2.51 -33.06 -3.75
N LEU A 38 2.50 -31.99 -4.56
CA LEU A 38 2.96 -31.99 -5.94
C LEU A 38 4.47 -32.15 -6.04
N LEU A 39 5.22 -31.37 -5.27
CA LEU A 39 6.67 -31.23 -5.41
C LEU A 39 7.44 -32.23 -4.55
N LYS A 40 6.79 -32.87 -3.57
CA LYS A 40 7.42 -33.77 -2.59
C LYS A 40 8.48 -33.05 -1.75
N GLU A 41 8.22 -31.78 -1.46
CA GLU A 41 9.05 -30.86 -0.69
C GLU A 41 8.16 -30.16 0.36
N GLU A 42 8.71 -29.74 1.49
CA GLU A 42 7.97 -28.87 2.40
C GLU A 42 7.96 -27.45 1.82
N ILE A 43 6.77 -26.96 1.43
CA ILE A 43 6.62 -25.68 0.72
C ILE A 43 5.80 -24.74 1.59
N GLN A 44 6.34 -23.53 1.76
CA GLN A 44 5.67 -22.41 2.42
C GLN A 44 5.64 -21.23 1.45
N VAL A 45 4.44 -20.80 1.07
CA VAL A 45 4.29 -19.64 0.18
C VAL A 45 4.37 -18.33 0.95
N VAL A 46 4.95 -17.31 0.32
CA VAL A 46 4.90 -15.93 0.78
C VAL A 46 3.93 -15.14 -0.09
N GLY A 47 2.80 -14.74 0.50
CA GLY A 47 1.77 -13.94 -0.18
C GLY A 47 2.09 -12.45 -0.29
N ALA A 48 1.59 -11.82 -1.35
CA ALA A 48 1.74 -10.41 -1.64
C ALA A 48 0.69 -9.52 -0.95
N SER A 49 -0.53 -10.04 -0.85
CA SER A 49 -1.66 -9.36 -0.22
C SER A 49 -2.35 -10.30 0.76
N ARG A 50 -2.54 -9.83 2.00
CA ARG A 50 -3.33 -10.53 3.01
C ARG A 50 -4.78 -10.07 2.85
N THR A 51 -5.57 -10.82 2.09
CA THR A 51 -7.01 -10.56 1.99
C THR A 51 -7.73 -11.09 3.23
N ASP A 52 -8.72 -10.33 3.72
CA ASP A 52 -9.53 -10.72 4.87
C ASP A 52 -10.41 -11.95 4.57
N SER A 53 -10.95 -12.58 5.61
CA SER A 53 -11.94 -13.66 5.46
C SER A 53 -13.13 -13.22 4.60
N GLY A 54 -13.49 -14.03 3.62
CA GLY A 54 -14.58 -13.74 2.69
C GLY A 54 -14.24 -12.78 1.54
N VAL A 55 -13.01 -12.27 1.44
CA VAL A 55 -12.58 -11.42 0.30
C VAL A 55 -12.07 -12.28 -0.84
N HIS A 56 -12.50 -11.99 -2.06
CA HIS A 56 -12.09 -12.74 -3.26
C HIS A 56 -10.82 -12.15 -3.89
N ALA A 57 -10.20 -12.90 -4.80
CA ALA A 57 -9.14 -12.37 -5.66
C ALA A 57 -9.20 -12.97 -7.07
N MET A 58 -8.91 -12.16 -8.08
CA MET A 58 -8.71 -12.59 -9.46
C MET A 58 -7.24 -12.86 -9.78
N GLY A 59 -6.32 -12.34 -8.96
CA GLY A 59 -4.88 -12.47 -9.19
C GLY A 59 -4.03 -11.97 -8.03
N ASN A 60 -4.16 -12.59 -6.86
CA ASN A 60 -3.20 -12.39 -5.77
C ASN A 60 -1.86 -13.06 -6.13
N ILE A 61 -0.76 -12.52 -5.62
CA ILE A 61 0.57 -13.06 -5.90
C ILE A 61 1.10 -13.85 -4.71
N ALA A 62 1.70 -15.00 -4.98
CA ALA A 62 2.46 -15.78 -4.02
C ALA A 62 3.81 -16.16 -4.60
N VAL A 63 4.82 -16.33 -3.75
CA VAL A 63 6.12 -16.87 -4.16
C VAL A 63 6.52 -18.03 -3.25
N PHE A 64 7.26 -18.98 -3.79
CA PHE A 64 7.90 -20.05 -3.03
C PHE A 64 9.18 -20.49 -3.72
N ASP A 65 10.06 -21.15 -2.97
CA ASP A 65 11.32 -21.69 -3.49
C ASP A 65 11.22 -23.21 -3.63
N THR A 66 11.85 -23.78 -4.65
CA THR A 66 11.83 -25.23 -4.91
C THR A 66 13.09 -25.71 -5.65
N GLU A 67 13.42 -27.01 -5.49
CA GLU A 67 14.45 -27.72 -6.26
C GLU A 67 13.87 -28.54 -7.42
N SER A 68 12.55 -28.48 -7.61
CA SER A 68 11.86 -29.26 -8.63
C SER A 68 12.36 -29.01 -10.05
N ARG A 69 12.39 -30.10 -10.83
CA ARG A 69 12.72 -30.09 -12.26
C ARG A 69 11.53 -29.71 -13.14
N ILE A 70 10.33 -29.60 -12.57
CA ILE A 70 9.15 -29.16 -13.32
C ILE A 70 9.44 -27.76 -13.87
N PRO A 71 9.24 -27.52 -15.18
CA PRO A 71 9.38 -26.18 -15.74
C PRO A 71 8.45 -25.18 -15.02
N PRO A 72 8.93 -23.98 -14.63
CA PRO A 72 8.18 -23.00 -13.85
C PRO A 72 6.77 -22.72 -14.39
N GLU A 73 6.63 -22.56 -15.70
CA GLU A 73 5.38 -22.30 -16.41
C GLU A 73 4.41 -23.48 -16.43
N LYS A 74 4.90 -24.69 -16.12
CA LYS A 74 4.08 -25.91 -16.07
C LYS A 74 3.53 -26.22 -14.68
N ILE A 75 4.04 -25.55 -13.64
CA ILE A 75 3.61 -25.77 -12.25
C ILE A 75 2.12 -25.47 -12.09
N CYS A 76 1.60 -24.38 -12.69
CA CYS A 76 0.19 -24.00 -12.58
C CYS A 76 -0.76 -25.11 -13.08
N PHE A 77 -0.46 -25.75 -14.21
CA PHE A 77 -1.29 -26.83 -14.76
C PHE A 77 -1.33 -28.05 -13.83
N ALA A 78 -0.17 -28.47 -13.31
CA ALA A 78 -0.08 -29.62 -12.42
C ALA A 78 -0.70 -29.34 -11.04
N LEU A 79 -0.55 -28.12 -10.54
CA LEU A 79 -1.07 -27.69 -9.26
C LEU A 79 -2.61 -27.57 -9.29
N ASN A 80 -3.19 -27.02 -10.37
CA ASN A 80 -4.64 -26.88 -10.50
C ASN A 80 -5.41 -28.20 -10.49
N GLN A 81 -4.76 -29.33 -10.83
CA GLN A 81 -5.38 -30.67 -10.70
C GLN A 81 -5.59 -31.10 -9.24
N ARG A 82 -4.94 -30.44 -8.28
CA ARG A 82 -4.99 -30.75 -6.84
C ARG A 82 -5.74 -29.70 -6.04
N LEU A 83 -5.95 -28.52 -6.61
CA LEU A 83 -6.63 -27.41 -5.93
C LEU A 83 -8.16 -27.56 -6.02
N PRO A 84 -8.91 -27.13 -5.00
CA PRO A 84 -10.37 -27.06 -5.05
C PRO A 84 -10.85 -26.01 -6.06
N GLU A 85 -12.08 -26.13 -6.56
CA GLU A 85 -12.60 -25.28 -7.67
C GLU A 85 -12.62 -23.78 -7.39
N ASP A 86 -12.69 -23.40 -6.13
CA ASP A 86 -12.65 -22.05 -5.60
C ASP A 86 -11.22 -21.50 -5.40
N VAL A 87 -10.16 -22.25 -5.77
CA VAL A 87 -8.77 -21.77 -5.81
C VAL A 87 -8.08 -22.22 -7.10
N ARG A 88 -7.60 -21.27 -7.91
CA ARG A 88 -6.99 -21.55 -9.21
C ARG A 88 -5.76 -20.70 -9.45
N VAL A 89 -4.63 -21.35 -9.76
CA VAL A 89 -3.42 -20.69 -10.25
C VAL A 89 -3.58 -20.35 -11.71
N GLN A 90 -3.61 -19.06 -12.01
CA GLN A 90 -3.75 -18.51 -13.37
C GLN A 90 -2.43 -18.54 -14.14
N LYS A 91 -1.31 -18.37 -13.43
CA LYS A 91 0.03 -18.33 -14.02
C LYS A 91 1.08 -18.76 -13.00
N SER A 92 2.12 -19.44 -13.47
CA SER A 92 3.36 -19.65 -12.71
C SER A 92 4.56 -19.25 -13.56
N GLU A 93 5.56 -18.61 -12.96
CA GLU A 93 6.78 -18.18 -13.64
C GLU A 93 7.97 -18.12 -12.68
N GLU A 94 9.19 -18.27 -13.20
CA GLU A 94 10.40 -18.07 -12.41
C GLU A 94 10.71 -16.58 -12.26
N VAL A 95 11.13 -16.18 -11.07
CA VAL A 95 11.53 -14.81 -10.74
C VAL A 95 12.87 -14.83 -10.02
N PRO A 96 13.61 -13.70 -9.96
CA PRO A 96 14.87 -13.64 -9.22
C PRO A 96 14.70 -14.10 -7.76
N LEU A 97 15.70 -14.81 -7.23
CA LEU A 97 15.71 -15.25 -5.82
C LEU A 97 15.62 -14.08 -4.81
N THR A 98 15.94 -12.87 -5.24
CA THR A 98 15.82 -11.64 -4.45
C THR A 98 14.40 -11.05 -4.46
N PHE A 99 13.52 -11.46 -5.37
CA PHE A 99 12.17 -10.92 -5.48
C PHE A 99 11.34 -11.29 -4.24
N HIS A 100 10.77 -10.27 -3.60
CA HIS A 100 9.84 -10.44 -2.48
C HIS A 100 8.57 -9.63 -2.72
N PRO A 101 7.38 -10.27 -2.78
CA PRO A 101 6.17 -9.66 -3.31
C PRO A 101 5.58 -8.55 -2.43
N ARG A 102 5.97 -8.45 -1.16
CA ARG A 102 5.56 -7.35 -0.26
C ARG A 102 6.57 -6.21 -0.19
N LYS A 103 7.80 -6.41 -0.69
CA LYS A 103 8.85 -5.39 -0.66
C LYS A 103 8.83 -4.60 -1.97
N ALA A 104 8.68 -5.27 -3.11
CA ALA A 104 8.59 -4.59 -4.40
C ALA A 104 7.40 -3.62 -4.47
N ASN A 105 7.60 -2.47 -5.13
CA ASN A 105 6.54 -1.51 -5.39
C ASN A 105 5.45 -2.15 -6.24
N CYS A 106 4.20 -1.97 -5.81
CA CYS A 106 3.06 -2.59 -6.44
C CYS A 106 1.85 -1.66 -6.38
N VAL A 107 1.21 -1.45 -7.52
CA VAL A 107 -0.14 -0.92 -7.57
C VAL A 107 -1.10 -2.07 -7.36
N LYS A 108 -1.98 -1.94 -6.38
CA LYS A 108 -3.06 -2.91 -6.12
C LYS A 108 -4.38 -2.30 -6.52
N THR A 109 -5.18 -3.05 -7.28
CA THR A 109 -6.52 -2.64 -7.67
C THR A 109 -7.54 -3.55 -7.01
N TYR A 110 -8.45 -2.96 -6.25
CA TYR A 110 -9.61 -3.64 -5.69
C TYR A 110 -10.89 -3.15 -6.35
N GLU A 111 -11.88 -4.03 -6.39
CA GLU A 111 -13.23 -3.71 -6.81
C GLU A 111 -14.22 -4.14 -5.72
N TYR A 112 -15.13 -3.24 -5.36
CA TYR A 112 -16.24 -3.52 -4.48
C TYR A 112 -17.55 -3.41 -5.25
N LYS A 113 -18.39 -4.43 -5.19
CA LYS A 113 -19.71 -4.45 -5.85
C LYS A 113 -20.85 -4.34 -4.85
N ILE A 114 -21.78 -3.44 -5.13
CA ILE A 114 -23.01 -3.24 -4.37
C ILE A 114 -24.19 -3.51 -5.30
N LEU A 115 -25.00 -4.50 -5.00
CA LEU A 115 -26.28 -4.71 -5.67
C LEU A 115 -27.29 -3.71 -5.07
N ASN A 116 -27.64 -2.66 -5.82
CA ASN A 116 -28.44 -1.55 -5.34
C ASN A 116 -29.86 -1.54 -5.90
N ARG A 117 -30.75 -2.32 -5.27
CA ARG A 117 -32.15 -2.52 -5.68
C ARG A 117 -33.00 -2.92 -4.48
N LYS A 118 -34.32 -2.91 -4.61
CA LYS A 118 -35.24 -3.16 -3.47
C LYS A 118 -35.27 -4.62 -2.98
N ILE A 119 -34.97 -5.58 -3.85
CA ILE A 119 -35.04 -7.02 -3.55
C ILE A 119 -33.73 -7.67 -3.97
N ASP A 120 -33.12 -8.45 -3.06
CA ASP A 120 -31.84 -9.14 -3.29
C ASP A 120 -31.95 -10.20 -4.41
N MET A 121 -30.80 -10.56 -5.00
CA MET A 121 -30.69 -11.54 -6.07
C MET A 121 -29.78 -12.71 -5.66
N PRO A 122 -30.29 -13.96 -5.61
CA PRO A 122 -29.50 -15.12 -5.19
C PRO A 122 -28.20 -15.34 -5.96
N LEU A 123 -28.15 -14.97 -7.25
CA LEU A 123 -26.95 -15.11 -8.09
C LEU A 123 -25.83 -14.13 -7.72
N ASN A 124 -26.16 -13.02 -7.07
CA ASN A 124 -25.20 -11.99 -6.63
C ASN A 124 -24.77 -12.17 -5.18
N ARG A 125 -25.34 -13.14 -4.45
CA ARG A 125 -25.20 -13.27 -2.99
C ARG A 125 -23.77 -13.38 -2.49
N LEU A 126 -22.86 -13.93 -3.31
CA LEU A 126 -21.45 -14.18 -2.97
C LEU A 126 -20.51 -13.06 -3.41
N TYR A 127 -20.82 -12.32 -4.47
CA TYR A 127 -19.88 -11.38 -5.09
C TYR A 127 -20.36 -9.93 -5.05
N CYS A 128 -21.46 -9.66 -4.36
CA CYS A 128 -22.02 -8.32 -4.16
C CYS A 128 -22.50 -8.15 -2.72
N HIS A 129 -22.43 -6.92 -2.22
CA HIS A 129 -23.18 -6.49 -1.05
C HIS A 129 -24.55 -5.95 -1.46
N PHE A 130 -25.62 -6.50 -0.89
CA PHE A 130 -26.97 -6.01 -1.14
C PHE A 130 -27.26 -4.74 -0.35
N CYS A 131 -27.78 -3.70 -1.01
CA CYS A 131 -28.25 -2.47 -0.40
C CYS A 131 -29.60 -2.04 -0.99
N TYR A 132 -30.65 -2.00 -0.16
CA TYR A 132 -32.01 -1.67 -0.59
C TYR A 132 -32.33 -0.17 -0.58
N PHE A 133 -31.51 0.63 0.09
CA PHE A 133 -31.61 2.09 0.06
C PHE A 133 -31.15 2.63 -1.29
N ASP A 134 -31.82 3.63 -1.83
CA ASP A 134 -31.39 4.26 -3.06
C ASP A 134 -30.07 5.00 -2.81
N LEU A 135 -29.06 4.74 -3.64
CA LEU A 135 -27.75 5.35 -3.51
C LEU A 135 -27.54 6.40 -4.61
N ASP A 136 -27.26 7.63 -4.17
CA ASP A 136 -26.83 8.73 -5.03
C ASP A 136 -25.36 8.53 -5.41
N VAL A 137 -25.15 7.97 -6.60
CA VAL A 137 -23.82 7.67 -7.16
C VAL A 137 -23.02 8.95 -7.37
N GLU A 138 -23.66 10.08 -7.66
CA GLU A 138 -22.94 11.33 -7.91
C GLU A 138 -22.36 11.91 -6.62
N LYS A 139 -23.11 11.84 -5.52
CA LYS A 139 -22.58 12.17 -4.19
C LYS A 139 -21.41 11.27 -3.81
N MET A 140 -21.51 9.97 -4.10
CA MET A 140 -20.43 9.02 -3.84
C MET A 140 -19.18 9.35 -4.68
N ARG A 141 -19.33 9.71 -5.96
CA ARG A 141 -18.21 10.14 -6.81
C ARG A 141 -17.53 11.40 -6.28
N ARG A 142 -18.31 12.41 -5.91
CA ARG A 142 -17.79 13.65 -5.32
C ARG A 142 -17.00 13.38 -4.05
N ALA A 143 -17.50 12.50 -3.17
CA ALA A 143 -16.80 12.09 -1.95
C ALA A 143 -15.52 11.30 -2.25
N ALA A 144 -15.57 10.38 -3.22
CA ALA A 144 -14.42 9.59 -3.63
C ALA A 144 -13.24 10.44 -4.13
N ALA A 145 -13.52 11.56 -4.80
CA ALA A 145 -12.49 12.46 -5.32
C ALA A 145 -11.56 13.01 -4.22
N PHE A 146 -12.06 13.24 -3.01
CA PHE A 146 -11.25 13.71 -1.88
C PHE A 146 -10.21 12.68 -1.40
N LEU A 147 -10.41 11.40 -1.71
CA LEU A 147 -9.50 10.33 -1.29
C LEU A 147 -8.34 10.11 -2.28
N VAL A 148 -8.41 10.64 -3.49
CA VAL A 148 -7.34 10.50 -4.49
C VAL A 148 -6.14 11.34 -4.06
N GLY A 149 -4.94 10.78 -4.19
CA GLY A 149 -3.69 11.37 -3.72
C GLY A 149 -3.09 10.66 -2.51
N GLU A 150 -2.12 11.31 -1.87
CA GLU A 150 -1.42 10.79 -0.70
C GLU A 150 -1.99 11.38 0.59
N HIS A 151 -2.47 10.53 1.49
CA HIS A 151 -3.12 10.94 2.73
C HIS A 151 -2.80 10.00 3.88
N ASP A 152 -2.95 10.48 5.12
CA ASP A 152 -3.02 9.61 6.29
C ASP A 152 -4.41 8.95 6.37
N PHE A 153 -4.48 7.66 6.03
CA PHE A 153 -5.74 6.91 6.03
C PHE A 153 -6.07 6.26 7.38
N LYS A 154 -5.56 6.80 8.50
CA LYS A 154 -5.81 6.26 9.84
C LYS A 154 -7.31 6.13 10.17
N SER A 155 -8.16 7.07 9.74
CA SER A 155 -9.62 6.97 9.89
C SER A 155 -10.23 5.76 9.18
N PHE A 156 -9.57 5.27 8.14
CA PHE A 156 -9.96 4.10 7.38
C PHE A 156 -9.19 2.85 7.79
N CYS A 157 -8.61 2.82 9.00
CA CYS A 157 -7.85 1.67 9.50
C CYS A 157 -8.49 1.10 10.75
N THR A 158 -8.50 -0.23 10.88
CA THR A 158 -8.92 -0.86 12.14
C THR A 158 -7.83 -0.67 13.20
N VAL A 159 -8.20 -0.22 14.40
CA VAL A 159 -7.28 0.21 15.48
C VAL A 159 -6.25 -0.84 15.90
N ARG A 160 -6.51 -2.14 15.69
CA ARG A 160 -5.61 -3.25 16.07
C ARG A 160 -4.61 -3.66 14.97
N THR A 161 -4.26 -2.76 14.06
CA THR A 161 -3.38 -3.10 12.93
C THR A 161 -1.91 -2.96 13.33
N GLN A 162 -1.06 -3.90 12.89
CA GLN A 162 0.40 -3.87 13.05
C GLN A 162 1.10 -2.95 12.02
N ALA A 163 0.36 -2.04 11.38
CA ALA A 163 0.93 -1.17 10.37
C ALA A 163 1.78 -0.10 11.07
N GLU A 164 3.06 -0.06 10.75
CA GLU A 164 4.00 0.96 11.24
C GLU A 164 3.60 2.36 10.77
N GLU A 165 2.83 2.44 9.68
CA GLU A 165 2.40 3.69 9.09
C GLU A 165 1.06 3.58 8.32
N THR A 166 0.27 4.66 8.42
CA THR A 166 -1.08 4.78 7.88
C THR A 166 -1.18 5.66 6.63
N VAL A 167 -0.08 6.26 6.20
CA VAL A 167 -0.03 7.04 4.94
C VAL A 167 -0.03 6.11 3.73
N ARG A 168 -0.95 6.32 2.80
CA ARG A 168 -1.04 5.58 1.53
C ARG A 168 -1.33 6.55 0.39
N THR A 169 -1.16 6.07 -0.84
CA THR A 169 -1.49 6.81 -2.04
C THR A 169 -2.59 6.07 -2.79
N ILE A 170 -3.72 6.74 -3.02
CA ILE A 170 -4.77 6.27 -3.94
C ILE A 170 -4.52 6.96 -5.28
N TYR A 171 -4.21 6.19 -6.31
CA TYR A 171 -3.99 6.69 -7.66
C TYR A 171 -5.31 6.93 -8.41
N SER A 172 -6.32 6.09 -8.14
CA SER A 172 -7.66 6.27 -8.69
C SER A 172 -8.71 5.65 -7.77
N LEU A 173 -9.87 6.29 -7.72
CA LEU A 173 -11.07 5.78 -7.06
C LEU A 173 -12.29 6.18 -7.88
N THR A 174 -12.94 5.22 -8.53
CA THR A 174 -14.15 5.44 -9.32
C THR A 174 -15.35 4.79 -8.68
N VAL A 175 -16.53 5.38 -8.90
CA VAL A 175 -17.82 4.86 -8.46
C VAL A 175 -18.75 4.92 -9.65
N ASP A 176 -19.19 3.78 -10.14
CA ASP A 176 -19.97 3.70 -11.38
C ASP A 176 -21.19 2.82 -11.22
N ARG A 177 -22.30 3.26 -11.81
CA ARG A 177 -23.48 2.40 -11.96
C ARG A 177 -23.24 1.49 -13.16
N GLY A 178 -23.00 0.22 -12.89
CA GLY A 178 -22.89 -0.83 -13.88
C GLY A 178 -24.26 -1.36 -14.32
N ALA A 179 -24.24 -2.48 -15.04
CA ALA A 179 -25.44 -3.21 -15.43
C ALA A 179 -26.14 -3.84 -14.20
N ASP A 180 -27.41 -4.23 -14.40
CA ASP A 180 -28.19 -5.04 -13.44
C ASP A 180 -28.25 -4.48 -12.01
N ASP A 181 -28.41 -3.16 -11.89
CA ASP A 181 -28.48 -2.43 -10.61
C ASP A 181 -27.20 -2.49 -9.76
N VAL A 182 -26.07 -2.93 -10.32
CA VAL A 182 -24.81 -3.04 -9.58
C VAL A 182 -24.05 -1.73 -9.62
N ILE A 183 -23.72 -1.18 -8.45
CA ILE A 183 -22.73 -0.11 -8.30
C ILE A 183 -21.36 -0.75 -8.10
N VAL A 184 -20.39 -0.31 -8.89
CA VAL A 184 -19.00 -0.79 -8.87
C VAL A 184 -18.11 0.33 -8.35
N ILE A 185 -17.36 0.04 -7.30
CA ILE A 185 -16.36 0.95 -6.73
C ILE A 185 -14.99 0.35 -7.00
N ARG A 186 -14.17 1.02 -7.80
CA ARG A 186 -12.84 0.55 -8.15
C ARG A 186 -11.79 1.47 -7.57
N ILE A 187 -10.83 0.91 -6.85
CA ILE A 187 -9.79 1.65 -6.15
C ILE A 187 -8.41 1.07 -6.48
N SER A 188 -7.50 1.92 -6.94
CA SER A 188 -6.11 1.58 -7.23
C SER A 188 -5.18 2.42 -6.37
N GLY A 189 -4.19 1.80 -5.74
CA GLY A 189 -3.28 2.50 -4.83
C GLY A 189 -1.99 1.74 -4.54
N SER A 190 -1.08 2.39 -3.82
CA SER A 190 0.24 1.85 -3.43
C SER A 190 0.16 0.71 -2.41
N GLY A 191 -0.99 0.55 -1.78
CA GLY A 191 -1.29 -0.47 -0.78
C GLY A 191 -2.46 -0.02 0.09
N PHE A 192 -3.04 -0.96 0.83
CA PHE A 192 -4.22 -0.67 1.65
C PHE A 192 -4.02 -1.17 3.07
N LEU A 193 -4.52 -0.40 4.04
CA LEU A 193 -4.54 -0.78 5.45
C LEU A 193 -5.60 -1.86 5.69
N TYR A 194 -5.54 -2.48 6.86
CA TYR A 194 -6.50 -3.51 7.24
C TYR A 194 -7.94 -2.95 7.27
N ASN A 195 -8.85 -3.61 6.53
CA ASN A 195 -10.23 -3.18 6.24
C ASN A 195 -10.40 -1.87 5.45
N MET A 196 -9.33 -1.22 4.99
CA MET A 196 -9.40 0.14 4.43
C MET A 196 -10.40 0.30 3.31
N VAL A 197 -10.34 -0.55 2.28
CA VAL A 197 -11.26 -0.47 1.14
C VAL A 197 -12.72 -0.65 1.57
N ARG A 198 -12.97 -1.51 2.55
CA ARG A 198 -14.33 -1.78 3.08
C ARG A 198 -14.84 -0.61 3.93
N ILE A 199 -13.97 0.04 4.69
CA ILE A 199 -14.35 1.22 5.51
C ILE A 199 -14.62 2.43 4.60
N ILE A 200 -13.76 2.65 3.59
CA ILE A 200 -13.98 3.67 2.53
C ILE A 200 -15.34 3.42 1.88
N THR A 201 -15.59 2.19 1.44
CA THR A 201 -16.85 1.86 0.77
C THR A 201 -18.06 2.04 1.67
N GLY A 202 -17.97 1.66 2.95
CA GLY A 202 -19.05 1.90 3.92
C GLY A 202 -19.32 3.38 4.17
N THR A 203 -18.28 4.21 4.13
CA THR A 203 -18.39 5.67 4.22
C THR A 203 -19.08 6.25 2.97
N LEU A 204 -18.67 5.80 1.78
CA LEU A 204 -19.33 6.16 0.52
C LEU A 204 -20.81 5.76 0.52
N VAL A 205 -21.16 4.58 1.04
CA VAL A 205 -22.56 4.15 1.17
C VAL A 205 -23.36 5.12 2.06
N LYS A 206 -22.81 5.57 3.19
CA LYS A 206 -23.48 6.55 4.06
C LYS A 206 -23.73 7.89 3.35
N ILE A 207 -22.75 8.37 2.58
CA ILE A 207 -22.88 9.58 1.77
C ILE A 207 -23.90 9.38 0.64
N GLY A 208 -23.86 8.24 -0.05
CA GLY A 208 -24.81 7.88 -1.11
C GLY A 208 -26.25 7.77 -0.60
N MET A 209 -26.45 7.34 0.64
CA MET A 209 -27.74 7.35 1.33
C MET A 209 -28.20 8.75 1.77
N GLY A 210 -27.35 9.77 1.64
CA GLY A 210 -27.63 11.14 2.10
C GLY A 210 -27.50 11.35 3.61
N VAL A 211 -26.87 10.43 4.34
CA VAL A 211 -26.61 10.59 5.79
C VAL A 211 -25.60 11.71 6.04
N TRP A 212 -24.61 11.83 5.16
CA TRP A 212 -23.59 12.87 5.21
C TRP A 212 -23.45 13.54 3.83
N PRO A 213 -23.08 14.83 3.79
CA PRO A 213 -22.71 15.48 2.54
C PRO A 213 -21.35 14.94 2.02
N PRO A 214 -21.05 15.03 0.71
CA PRO A 214 -19.79 14.54 0.14
C PRO A 214 -18.52 15.12 0.80
N GLU A 215 -18.57 16.38 1.20
CA GLU A 215 -17.48 17.14 1.81
C GLU A 215 -17.06 16.56 3.18
N TYR A 216 -17.96 15.82 3.83
CA TYR A 216 -17.67 15.13 5.09
C TYR A 216 -16.55 14.08 4.94
N MET A 217 -16.25 13.64 3.72
CA MET A 217 -15.11 12.74 3.46
C MET A 217 -13.77 13.39 3.85
N GLU A 218 -13.61 14.68 3.58
CA GLU A 218 -12.40 15.42 3.94
C GLU A 218 -12.30 15.54 5.47
N GLU A 219 -13.40 15.85 6.16
CA GLU A 219 -13.44 15.87 7.63
C GLU A 219 -13.03 14.53 8.25
N ILE A 220 -13.46 13.40 7.66
CA ILE A 220 -13.08 12.07 8.11
C ILE A 220 -11.58 11.83 7.91
N LEU A 221 -11.00 12.22 6.77
CA LEU A 221 -9.55 12.10 6.53
C LEU A 221 -8.76 12.87 7.58
N GLU A 222 -9.14 14.13 7.81
CA GLU A 222 -8.48 15.02 8.76
C GLU A 222 -8.59 14.58 10.22
N ALA A 223 -9.71 13.94 10.58
CA ALA A 223 -9.94 13.46 11.95
C ALA A 223 -8.91 12.42 12.39
N ARG A 224 -8.33 11.65 11.45
CA ARG A 224 -7.39 10.54 11.71
C ARG A 224 -7.88 9.59 12.82
N ASP A 225 -9.19 9.39 12.87
CA ASP A 225 -9.92 8.64 13.88
C ASP A 225 -10.88 7.66 13.20
N ARG A 226 -10.70 6.37 13.51
CA ARG A 226 -11.56 5.31 12.98
C ARG A 226 -13.02 5.53 13.33
N ALA A 227 -13.35 6.15 14.46
CA ALA A 227 -14.74 6.38 14.87
C ALA A 227 -15.48 7.38 13.95
N ALA A 228 -14.74 8.27 13.26
CA ALA A 228 -15.33 9.24 12.33
C ALA A 228 -15.82 8.58 11.03
N ALA A 229 -15.17 7.50 10.60
CA ALA A 229 -15.48 6.83 9.34
C ALA A 229 -16.71 5.91 9.43
N GLY A 230 -17.27 5.58 8.26
CA GLY A 230 -18.39 4.66 8.11
C GLY A 230 -18.14 3.24 8.63
N PRO A 231 -19.18 2.38 8.60
CA PRO A 231 -19.05 1.00 9.04
C PRO A 231 -18.10 0.22 8.13
N THR A 232 -17.47 -0.82 8.68
CA THR A 232 -16.77 -1.81 7.85
C THR A 232 -17.83 -2.70 7.20
N ILE A 233 -18.07 -2.56 5.89
CA ILE A 233 -19.08 -3.36 5.18
C ILE A 233 -18.61 -4.81 4.94
N PRO A 234 -19.51 -5.75 4.58
CA PRO A 234 -19.17 -7.16 4.40
C PRO A 234 -18.05 -7.41 3.38
N ALA A 235 -17.26 -8.46 3.58
CA ALA A 235 -16.12 -8.81 2.73
C ALA A 235 -16.52 -9.31 1.32
N LYS A 236 -17.67 -10.00 1.22
CA LYS A 236 -18.18 -10.66 0.00
C LYS A 236 -18.38 -9.74 -1.22
N GLY A 237 -18.41 -8.42 -1.02
CA GLY A 237 -18.46 -7.48 -2.14
C GLY A 237 -17.09 -7.15 -2.71
N LEU A 238 -16.00 -7.44 -1.99
CA LEU A 238 -14.64 -7.01 -2.28
C LEU A 238 -13.86 -8.10 -3.03
N THR A 239 -13.23 -7.70 -4.12
CA THR A 239 -12.32 -8.54 -4.91
C THR A 239 -11.00 -7.81 -5.17
N LEU A 240 -9.86 -8.47 -4.91
CA LEU A 240 -8.56 -8.03 -5.43
C LEU A 240 -8.49 -8.35 -6.92
N VAL A 241 -8.53 -7.33 -7.77
CA VAL A 241 -8.61 -7.48 -9.24
C VAL A 241 -7.22 -7.65 -9.85
N SER A 242 -6.29 -6.75 -9.53
CA SER A 242 -4.93 -6.80 -10.10
C SER A 242 -3.85 -6.37 -9.10
N MET A 243 -2.64 -6.86 -9.36
CA MET A 243 -1.41 -6.47 -8.69
C MET A 243 -0.35 -6.24 -9.75
N GLU A 244 0.06 -4.99 -9.90
CA GLU A 244 0.99 -4.54 -10.93
C GLU A 244 2.28 -4.08 -10.27
N TYR A 245 3.36 -4.83 -10.50
CA TYR A 245 4.66 -4.53 -9.93
C TYR A 245 5.42 -3.55 -10.81
N GLU A 246 6.03 -2.56 -10.16
CA GLU A 246 6.98 -1.66 -10.78
C GLU A 246 8.17 -2.46 -11.31
N LYS A 247 8.59 -2.17 -12.55
CA LYS A 247 9.74 -2.82 -13.20
C LYS A 247 11.03 -2.06 -12.95
N GLU A 248 10.95 -0.73 -12.97
CA GLU A 248 12.05 0.21 -12.76
C GLU A 248 11.56 1.35 -11.87
N PRO A 249 12.36 1.84 -10.92
CA PRO A 249 12.00 2.98 -10.10
C PRO A 249 11.68 4.22 -10.93
N ALA A 250 10.66 4.99 -10.54
CA ALA A 250 10.39 6.29 -11.14
C ALA A 250 11.54 7.30 -10.90
N ASP A 251 11.87 8.10 -11.91
CA ASP A 251 12.93 9.12 -11.85
C ASP A 251 12.70 10.19 -10.77
N CYS A 252 11.46 10.66 -10.56
CA CYS A 252 11.08 11.40 -9.36
C CYS A 252 9.74 10.88 -8.84
N VAL A 253 9.66 10.75 -7.52
CA VAL A 253 8.44 10.43 -6.78
C VAL A 253 8.00 11.70 -6.07
N ARG A 254 6.76 12.15 -6.32
CA ARG A 254 6.19 13.33 -5.68
C ARG A 254 5.03 12.93 -4.79
N GLY A 255 4.94 13.58 -3.62
CA GLY A 255 3.79 13.49 -2.73
C GLY A 255 3.39 14.89 -2.30
N GLU A 256 2.12 15.23 -2.48
CA GLU A 256 1.58 16.53 -2.07
C GLU A 256 0.17 16.34 -1.48
N ASN A 257 -0.06 16.99 -0.35
CA ASN A 257 -1.38 17.26 0.21
C ASN A 257 -1.31 18.56 1.04
N ARG A 258 -2.35 18.84 1.82
CA ARG A 258 -2.42 20.07 2.63
C ARG A 258 -1.31 20.20 3.69
N HIS A 259 -0.78 19.07 4.17
CA HIS A 259 0.17 19.01 5.28
C HIS A 259 1.63 18.91 4.80
N TRP A 260 1.89 18.32 3.63
CA TRP A 260 3.23 18.20 3.08
C TRP A 260 3.27 18.27 1.55
N SER A 261 4.45 18.62 1.03
CA SER A 261 4.84 18.54 -0.37
C SER A 261 6.32 18.18 -0.47
N TYR A 262 6.67 17.21 -1.31
CA TYR A 262 8.05 16.79 -1.53
C TYR A 262 8.28 16.21 -2.95
N CYS A 263 9.53 16.19 -3.42
CA CYS A 263 10.00 15.33 -4.53
C CYS A 263 11.20 14.52 -4.06
N LEU A 264 11.17 13.22 -4.29
CA LEU A 264 12.31 12.32 -4.20
C LEU A 264 12.85 12.08 -5.62
N ASP A 265 13.98 12.69 -5.95
CA ASP A 265 14.72 12.49 -7.19
C ASP A 265 15.64 11.27 -7.09
N GLN A 266 15.43 10.32 -7.99
CA GLN A 266 16.09 9.02 -8.04
C GLN A 266 16.88 8.83 -9.34
N ARG A 267 17.08 9.87 -10.16
CA ARG A 267 17.86 9.77 -11.41
C ARG A 267 19.33 9.37 -11.18
N HIS A 268 19.82 9.55 -9.95
CA HIS A 268 21.18 9.24 -9.52
C HIS A 268 21.33 7.87 -8.85
N LEU A 269 20.33 6.98 -8.98
CA LEU A 269 20.41 5.63 -8.40
C LEU A 269 21.61 4.82 -8.92
N SER A 270 22.02 5.02 -10.17
CA SER A 270 23.23 4.40 -10.75
C SER A 270 24.52 4.88 -10.08
N GLU A 271 24.54 6.12 -9.59
CA GLU A 271 25.60 6.72 -8.78
C GLU A 271 25.47 6.36 -7.28
N GLY A 272 24.42 5.63 -6.93
CA GLY A 272 24.16 5.12 -5.58
C GLY A 272 23.52 6.15 -4.63
N TYR A 273 22.87 7.19 -5.12
CA TYR A 273 22.18 8.15 -4.25
C TYR A 273 20.83 8.64 -4.79
N SER A 274 20.07 9.30 -3.92
CA SER A 274 18.83 10.00 -4.25
C SER A 274 18.77 11.34 -3.50
N VAL A 275 17.94 12.27 -3.97
CA VAL A 275 17.75 13.59 -3.35
C VAL A 275 16.28 13.77 -3.00
N LEU A 276 15.97 13.90 -1.72
CA LEU A 276 14.65 14.24 -1.21
C LEU A 276 14.56 15.74 -0.94
N THR A 277 13.70 16.44 -1.66
CA THR A 277 13.40 17.85 -1.44
C THR A 277 12.06 17.98 -0.74
N ILE A 278 12.07 18.54 0.48
CA ILE A 278 10.89 18.98 1.21
C ILE A 278 10.55 20.40 0.75
N GLU A 279 9.38 20.55 0.15
CA GLU A 279 8.89 21.83 -0.36
C GLU A 279 8.04 22.56 0.69
N ARG A 280 7.21 21.79 1.40
CA ARG A 280 6.38 22.21 2.53
C ARG A 280 6.19 21.00 3.44
N CYS A 281 6.25 21.15 4.75
CA CYS A 281 5.85 20.09 5.67
C CYS A 281 5.46 20.68 7.03
N GLU A 282 4.33 20.26 7.58
CA GLU A 282 3.99 20.54 8.97
C GLU A 282 4.98 19.80 9.91
N ASP A 283 5.34 20.42 11.03
CA ASP A 283 6.34 19.88 11.96
C ASP A 283 6.01 18.47 12.45
N GLY A 284 4.72 18.16 12.66
CA GLY A 284 4.25 16.85 13.10
C GLY A 284 4.35 15.73 12.04
N GLU A 285 4.57 16.08 10.78
CA GLU A 285 4.58 15.15 9.65
C GLU A 285 5.99 14.82 9.15
N LEU A 286 6.96 15.69 9.42
CA LEU A 286 8.30 15.65 8.83
C LEU A 286 8.99 14.30 9.06
N ASP A 287 8.99 13.79 10.29
CA ASP A 287 9.60 12.51 10.64
C ASP A 287 9.01 11.34 9.84
N GLY A 288 7.69 11.36 9.61
CA GLY A 288 6.99 10.36 8.81
C GLY A 288 7.42 10.44 7.34
N VAL A 289 7.41 11.65 6.77
CA VAL A 289 7.82 11.88 5.38
C VAL A 289 9.27 11.43 5.14
N LEU A 290 10.20 11.84 6.02
CA LEU A 290 11.60 11.46 5.92
C LEU A 290 11.77 9.94 5.98
N ARG A 291 11.18 9.28 6.97
CA ARG A 291 11.26 7.82 7.11
C ARG A 291 10.74 7.11 5.86
N ARG A 292 9.56 7.49 5.36
CA ARG A 292 8.95 6.90 4.16
C ARG A 292 9.86 7.01 2.95
N MET A 293 10.30 8.23 2.65
CA MET A 293 11.02 8.51 1.42
C MET A 293 12.44 7.97 1.45
N ILE A 294 13.10 7.99 2.61
CA ILE A 294 14.41 7.34 2.77
C ILE A 294 14.28 5.83 2.57
N HIS A 295 13.31 5.17 3.23
CA HIS A 295 13.09 3.73 3.04
C HIS A 295 12.76 3.39 1.58
N GLN A 296 11.98 4.23 0.91
CA GLN A 296 11.67 4.06 -0.51
C GLN A 296 12.92 4.16 -1.39
N ALA A 297 13.74 5.19 -1.21
CA ALA A 297 14.98 5.38 -1.96
C ALA A 297 15.96 4.21 -1.75
N VAL A 298 16.18 3.80 -0.51
CA VAL A 298 17.07 2.69 -0.16
C VAL A 298 16.60 1.38 -0.79
N ARG A 299 15.30 1.11 -0.71
CA ARG A 299 14.69 -0.06 -1.35
C ARG A 299 14.86 -0.04 -2.88
N ASN A 300 14.86 1.14 -3.49
CA ASN A 300 15.08 1.32 -4.92
C ASN A 300 16.58 1.29 -5.29
N GLY A 301 17.49 1.13 -4.32
CA GLY A 301 18.92 0.92 -4.54
C GLY A 301 19.82 2.08 -4.10
N ALA A 302 19.28 3.16 -3.53
CA ALA A 302 20.09 4.26 -3.01
C ALA A 302 20.93 3.78 -1.81
N LYS A 303 22.23 4.08 -1.84
CA LYS A 303 23.12 3.94 -0.68
C LYS A 303 23.14 5.20 0.18
N ARG A 304 22.78 6.36 -0.38
CA ARG A 304 22.77 7.66 0.30
C ARG A 304 21.53 8.45 -0.10
N VAL A 305 20.93 9.21 0.82
CA VAL A 305 19.75 10.04 0.55
C VAL A 305 19.98 11.46 1.04
N TYR A 306 20.25 12.39 0.12
CA TYR A 306 20.41 13.79 0.48
C TYR A 306 19.04 14.41 0.72
N VAL A 307 18.87 15.19 1.78
CA VAL A 307 17.61 15.87 2.09
C VAL A 307 17.80 17.38 1.95
N THR A 308 16.88 18.06 1.30
CA THR A 308 16.83 19.53 1.23
C THR A 308 15.50 20.03 1.71
N ASP A 309 15.48 21.20 2.31
CA ASP A 309 14.26 21.88 2.72
C ASP A 309 14.25 23.28 2.10
N THR A 310 13.30 23.53 1.22
CA THR A 310 13.14 24.83 0.55
C THR A 310 12.30 25.82 1.37
N GLY A 311 11.61 25.34 2.42
CA GLY A 311 10.71 26.09 3.29
C GLY A 311 11.37 26.95 4.37
N LEU A 312 12.71 26.92 4.50
CA LEU A 312 13.48 27.75 5.43
C LEU A 312 14.18 28.95 4.76
N THR A 313 13.69 29.45 3.62
CA THR A 313 14.14 30.74 3.07
C THR A 313 13.35 31.91 3.65
N GLY A 314 13.67 32.29 4.89
CA GLY A 314 13.49 33.68 5.32
C GLY A 314 14.35 34.62 4.45
N PRO A 315 14.01 35.92 4.33
CA PRO A 315 14.68 36.81 3.40
C PRO A 315 16.19 36.84 3.67
N ALA A 316 16.96 36.74 2.58
CA ALA A 316 18.41 36.91 2.57
C ALA A 316 18.79 38.33 3.04
N SER A 317 18.91 38.52 4.35
CA SER A 317 19.44 39.74 4.94
C SER A 317 20.10 39.45 6.29
N ALA A 318 21.24 38.77 6.28
CA ALA A 318 22.28 38.90 7.29
C ALA A 318 23.58 38.32 6.72
N GLY A 319 24.67 39.07 6.82
CA GLY A 319 26.01 38.66 6.35
C GLY A 319 26.55 37.41 7.06
N PRO A 320 27.74 36.94 6.65
CA PRO A 320 28.26 35.60 6.97
C PRO A 320 28.76 35.42 8.42
N GLU A 321 28.22 36.14 9.38
CA GLU A 321 28.69 36.12 10.77
C GLU A 321 27.52 36.10 11.76
N ALA A 322 26.86 34.96 11.90
CA ALA A 322 26.16 34.51 13.11
C ALA A 322 25.49 33.14 12.90
N ALA A 323 26.25 32.13 12.45
CA ALA A 323 25.78 30.75 12.48
C ALA A 323 25.95 30.20 13.91
N GLY A 324 24.97 30.48 14.78
CA GLY A 324 24.87 29.83 16.07
C GLY A 324 24.67 28.32 15.88
N THR A 325 25.52 27.52 16.52
CA THR A 325 25.43 26.06 16.62
C THR A 325 24.17 25.66 17.41
N GLY A 326 23.01 25.68 16.74
CA GLY A 326 21.75 25.21 17.31
C GLY A 326 21.46 23.77 16.88
N GLU A 327 21.78 22.80 17.74
CA GLU A 327 21.21 21.46 17.68
C GLU A 327 19.68 21.58 17.73
N ARG A 328 18.98 21.15 16.68
CA ARG A 328 17.58 20.72 16.83
C ARG A 328 17.59 19.21 16.86
N THR A 329 17.54 18.68 18.07
CA THR A 329 17.08 17.32 18.31
C THR A 329 15.60 17.28 17.93
N CYS A 330 15.28 16.63 16.80
CA CYS A 330 13.91 16.13 16.67
C CYS A 330 13.70 15.12 17.79
N GLY A 331 12.58 15.21 18.50
CA GLY A 331 12.25 14.39 19.67
C GLY A 331 12.01 12.91 19.39
N ALA A 332 12.69 12.33 18.40
CA ALA A 332 12.67 10.90 18.07
C ALA A 332 13.52 10.07 19.04
N ALA A 333 13.45 10.36 20.34
CA ALA A 333 13.77 9.38 21.38
C ALA A 333 12.54 8.48 21.57
N GLY A 334 12.27 7.59 20.60
CA GLY A 334 11.00 6.85 20.59
C GLY A 334 10.87 5.75 19.54
N ARG A 335 11.69 4.70 19.68
CA ARG A 335 11.51 3.35 19.12
C ARG A 335 11.58 3.20 17.59
N LEU A 336 12.81 3.27 17.09
CA LEU A 336 13.28 2.42 15.99
C LEU A 336 13.86 1.13 16.63
N HIS A 337 13.84 0.00 15.93
CA HIS A 337 14.15 -1.32 16.50
C HIS A 337 15.56 -1.36 17.15
N PRO A 338 15.80 -2.21 18.18
CA PRO A 338 17.12 -2.37 18.78
C PRO A 338 18.04 -3.09 17.77
N GLY A 339 18.69 -2.31 16.91
CA GLY A 339 19.52 -2.78 15.81
C GLY A 339 19.71 -1.73 14.70
N ASP A 340 18.76 -0.82 14.53
CA ASP A 340 18.87 0.23 13.52
C ASP A 340 19.60 1.46 14.05
N LYS A 341 20.76 1.78 13.48
CA LYS A 341 21.44 3.06 13.72
C LYS A 341 20.86 4.13 12.81
N PHE A 342 19.76 4.75 13.22
CA PHE A 342 19.30 5.98 12.58
C PHE A 342 19.90 7.17 13.32
N GLY A 343 20.85 7.84 12.68
CA GLY A 343 21.35 9.13 13.13
C GLY A 343 20.95 10.20 12.13
N TYR A 344 20.17 11.19 12.58
CA TYR A 344 20.06 12.44 11.85
C TYR A 344 21.30 13.26 12.20
N TYR A 345 22.19 13.47 11.23
CA TYR A 345 23.38 14.30 11.43
C TYR A 345 23.23 15.58 10.62
N ARG A 346 23.25 16.74 11.29
CA ARG A 346 23.61 17.98 10.62
C ARG A 346 25.13 18.00 10.55
N LEU A 347 25.71 17.70 9.39
CA LEU A 347 27.15 17.85 9.22
C LEU A 347 27.51 19.32 8.99
N ALA A 348 28.62 19.68 9.62
CA ALA A 348 29.30 20.96 9.48
C ALA A 348 29.71 21.20 8.02
N GLY A 349 30.17 22.43 7.76
CA GLY A 349 30.68 22.86 6.46
C GLY A 349 31.67 21.89 5.79
N PRO A 350 31.99 22.17 4.53
CA PRO A 350 32.49 21.20 3.55
C PRO A 350 33.82 20.60 4.00
N ASP A 351 33.81 19.39 4.54
CA ASP A 351 34.99 18.52 4.68
C ASP A 351 34.50 17.07 4.97
N ALA A 352 33.91 16.43 3.96
CA ALA A 352 33.79 14.98 3.90
C ALA A 352 33.96 14.57 2.43
N GLU A 353 35.02 13.82 2.13
CA GLU A 353 35.43 13.42 0.79
C GLU A 353 34.27 12.78 0.01
N GLY A 354 33.84 13.48 -1.04
CA GLY A 354 32.71 13.12 -1.90
C GLY A 354 31.82 14.34 -2.13
N GLU A 355 32.18 15.17 -3.10
CA GLU A 355 31.50 16.42 -3.47
C GLU A 355 29.97 16.30 -3.44
N ALA A 356 29.36 16.87 -2.41
CA ALA A 356 27.92 17.11 -2.36
C ALA A 356 27.58 18.25 -3.36
N PRO A 357 26.42 18.21 -4.03
CA PRO A 357 26.08 19.20 -5.05
C PRO A 357 25.69 20.55 -4.43
N GLY A 358 26.64 21.38 -4.02
CA GLY A 358 26.40 22.77 -3.61
C GLY A 358 26.13 22.98 -2.11
N SER A 359 26.22 24.22 -1.65
CA SER A 359 26.00 24.60 -0.24
C SER A 359 24.50 24.69 0.09
N GLY A 360 24.06 24.08 1.20
CA GLY A 360 22.68 24.20 1.72
C GLY A 360 21.90 22.90 1.97
N PHE A 361 22.54 21.72 1.90
CA PHE A 361 21.88 20.42 2.03
C PHE A 361 21.89 19.90 3.47
N LEU A 362 20.78 19.30 3.92
CA LEU A 362 20.74 18.43 5.09
C LEU A 362 21.04 16.99 4.63
N THR A 363 22.26 16.51 4.83
CA THR A 363 22.61 15.16 4.37
C THR A 363 22.12 14.09 5.35
N ALA A 364 21.23 13.19 4.92
CA ALA A 364 20.94 11.94 5.63
C ALA A 364 21.73 10.79 4.97
N VAL A 365 22.85 10.39 5.58
CA VAL A 365 23.58 9.21 5.11
C VAL A 365 22.97 7.98 5.77
N TYR A 366 22.32 7.14 4.97
CA TYR A 366 21.92 5.81 5.40
C TYR A 366 23.09 4.85 5.18
N GLU A 367 23.83 4.52 6.23
CA GLU A 367 24.79 3.42 6.20
C GLU A 367 24.11 2.16 6.76
N GLY A 368 23.60 1.33 5.85
CA GLY A 368 23.05 0.01 6.16
C GLY A 368 24.09 -1.09 6.03
#